data_AF-A0A6L7JI03-F1
#
_entry.id   AF-A0A6L7JI03-F1
#
_cell.length_a   1.000
_cell.length_b   1.000
_cell.length_c   1.000
_cell.angle_alpha   90.00
_cell.angle_beta   90.00
_cell.angle_gamma   90.00
#
_symmetry.space_group_name_H-M   'P 1'
#
loop_
_entity.id
_entity.type
_entity.pdbx_description
1 polymer ?
#
loop_
_entity_poly.entity_id
_entity_poly.type
_entity_poly.pdbx_seq_one_letter_code
_entity_poly.pdbx_strand_id
1 'polypeptide(L)'
;MITTRLLAMLSLFVLLVAACANSGAPTSYDDNPADYKGELQVGQAERNYRDGCEQSGDDDDIEQQVKDNIVGVCKCAFDGIRETLTFEEFKKIDKDLRSNINADLSDEVRQIVRACILSEAGLG
;
A
#
# COMPACT_ATOMS: atom_id res chain seq x y z
N MET A 1 19.94 9.99 -5.03
CA MET A 1 20.16 9.80 -3.58
C MET A 1 18.79 9.70 -2.97
N ILE A 2 18.26 8.48 -2.84
CA ILE A 2 16.94 8.24 -2.24
C ILE A 2 17.05 8.71 -0.79
N THR A 3 16.58 9.91 -0.52
CA THR A 3 16.68 10.53 0.79
C THR A 3 15.84 9.71 1.76
N THR A 4 16.35 9.53 2.98
CA THR A 4 15.71 8.79 4.08
C THR A 4 14.27 9.24 4.38
N ARG A 5 13.84 10.38 3.81
CA ARG A 5 12.49 10.94 3.88
C ARG A 5 11.50 10.31 2.89
N LEU A 6 11.94 9.80 1.73
CA LEU A 6 11.09 9.01 0.82
C LEU A 6 10.58 7.75 1.51
N LEU A 7 11.47 7.04 2.21
CA LEU A 7 11.13 5.87 3.04
C LEU A 7 10.20 6.22 4.21
N ALA A 8 10.31 7.43 4.76
CA ALA A 8 9.44 7.92 5.83
C ALA A 8 8.07 8.41 5.32
N MET A 9 7.99 8.93 4.09
CA MET A 9 6.73 9.34 3.45
C MET A 9 5.97 8.21 2.77
N LEU A 10 6.64 7.15 2.30
CA LEU A 10 5.93 5.93 1.94
C LEU A 10 5.23 5.30 3.15
N SER A 11 5.57 5.66 4.39
CA SER A 11 4.77 5.35 5.58
C SER A 11 3.39 6.03 5.61
N LEU A 12 3.10 6.95 4.67
CA LEU A 12 1.78 7.57 4.44
C LEU A 12 0.83 6.58 3.72
N PHE A 13 0.90 5.29 4.05
CA PHE A 13 -0.09 4.30 3.63
C PHE A 13 -1.35 4.55 4.46
N VAL A 14 -2.30 5.32 3.92
CA VAL A 14 -3.65 5.40 4.51
C VAL A 14 -4.34 4.07 4.22
N LEU A 15 -4.01 3.10 5.07
CA LEU A 15 -4.63 1.80 5.13
C LEU A 15 -6.09 2.02 5.52
N LEU A 16 -7.00 1.90 4.54
CA LEU A 16 -8.43 2.19 4.69
C LEU A 16 -9.30 0.92 4.85
N VAL A 17 -8.98 -0.03 5.74
CA VAL A 17 -9.83 -1.22 6.01
C VAL A 17 -11.22 -0.92 6.63
N ALA A 18 -11.44 0.24 7.26
CA ALA A 18 -12.71 0.59 7.91
C ALA A 18 -13.27 1.95 7.46
N ALA A 19 -14.26 1.93 6.58
CA ALA A 19 -15.24 2.99 6.42
C ALA A 19 -16.70 2.49 6.29
N CYS A 20 -17.04 1.24 6.67
CA CYS A 20 -18.44 0.78 6.68
C CYS A 20 -18.75 -0.10 7.90
N ALA A 21 -19.37 0.52 8.91
CA ALA A 21 -19.69 -0.04 10.22
C ALA A 21 -20.94 -0.95 10.26
N ASN A 22 -21.18 -1.86 9.30
CA ASN A 22 -22.28 -2.81 9.51
C ASN A 22 -22.17 -4.23 8.91
N SER A 23 -21.43 -4.48 7.83
CA SER A 23 -21.18 -5.85 7.31
C SER A 23 -20.05 -5.90 6.25
N GLY A 24 -19.30 -4.81 6.05
CA GLY A 24 -18.46 -4.59 4.85
C GLY A 24 -16.97 -4.39 5.13
N ALA A 25 -16.47 -4.85 6.27
CA ALA A 25 -15.03 -4.91 6.53
C ALA A 25 -14.51 -6.27 6.02
N PRO A 26 -13.44 -6.30 5.21
CA PRO A 26 -12.90 -7.55 4.71
C PRO A 26 -12.34 -8.39 5.88
N THR A 27 -12.57 -9.70 5.80
CA THR A 27 -12.02 -10.75 6.67
C THR A 27 -10.92 -11.57 5.99
N SER A 28 -10.75 -11.38 4.68
CA SER A 28 -9.65 -11.90 3.87
C SER A 28 -9.23 -10.89 2.81
N TYR A 29 -8.09 -11.12 2.14
CA TYR A 29 -7.64 -10.26 1.04
C TYR A 29 -8.63 -10.20 -0.13
N ASP A 30 -9.35 -11.30 -0.39
CA ASP A 30 -10.24 -11.46 -1.55
C ASP A 30 -11.70 -11.07 -1.24
N ASP A 31 -11.98 -10.64 -0.01
CA ASP A 31 -13.32 -10.28 0.41
C ASP A 31 -13.86 -9.05 -0.34
N ASN A 32 -15.17 -9.07 -0.57
CA ASN A 32 -15.92 -8.01 -1.25
C ASN A 32 -15.31 -7.65 -2.63
N PRO A 33 -15.12 -8.63 -3.54
CA PRO A 33 -14.48 -8.43 -4.83
C PRO A 33 -15.33 -7.52 -5.74
N ALA A 34 -14.66 -6.72 -6.55
CA ALA A 34 -15.29 -5.85 -7.54
C ALA A 34 -14.31 -5.55 -8.68
N ASP A 35 -14.84 -5.08 -9.81
CA ASP A 35 -14.03 -4.56 -10.91
C ASP A 35 -13.31 -3.29 -10.47
N TYR A 36 -12.01 -3.21 -10.76
CA TYR A 36 -11.16 -2.11 -10.31
C TYR A 36 -10.05 -1.84 -11.31
N LYS A 37 -10.01 -0.62 -11.87
CA LYS A 37 -8.94 -0.14 -12.78
C LYS A 37 -8.59 -1.11 -13.93
N GLY A 38 -9.60 -1.81 -14.47
CA GLY A 38 -9.44 -2.77 -15.57
C GLY A 38 -9.12 -4.20 -15.13
N GLU A 39 -8.97 -4.45 -13.84
CA GLU A 39 -8.83 -5.78 -13.23
C GLU A 39 -10.18 -6.25 -12.67
N LEU A 40 -10.54 -7.51 -12.94
CA LEU A 40 -11.78 -8.12 -12.44
C LEU A 40 -11.55 -8.76 -11.08
N GLN A 41 -12.58 -8.72 -10.23
CA GLN A 41 -12.61 -9.45 -8.96
C GLN A 41 -11.48 -9.08 -7.99
N VAL A 42 -11.05 -7.82 -7.97
CA VAL A 42 -10.03 -7.33 -7.04
C VAL A 42 -10.65 -7.20 -5.65
N GLY A 43 -10.05 -7.77 -4.62
CA GLY A 43 -10.55 -7.72 -3.24
C GLY A 43 -10.52 -6.31 -2.64
N GLN A 44 -11.41 -6.03 -1.68
CA GLN A 44 -11.57 -4.67 -1.13
C GLN A 44 -10.30 -4.15 -0.44
N ALA A 45 -9.53 -5.03 0.20
CA ALA A 45 -8.27 -4.65 0.84
C ALA A 45 -7.25 -4.11 -0.19
N GLU A 46 -7.14 -4.78 -1.34
CA GLU A 46 -6.26 -4.34 -2.43
C GLU A 46 -6.70 -2.99 -3.00
N ARG A 47 -8.00 -2.84 -3.30
CA ARG A 47 -8.53 -1.59 -3.85
C ARG A 47 -8.25 -0.41 -2.94
N ASN A 48 -8.55 -0.56 -1.64
CA ASN A 48 -8.35 0.50 -0.65
C ASN A 48 -6.87 0.82 -0.46
N TYR A 49 -6.00 -0.19 -0.46
CA TYR A 49 -4.55 0.02 -0.39
C TYR A 49 -4.03 0.79 -1.61
N ARG A 50 -4.41 0.36 -2.82
CA ARG A 50 -3.95 0.97 -4.08
C ARG A 50 -4.45 2.39 -4.24
N ASP A 51 -5.71 2.67 -3.91
CA ASP A 51 -6.24 4.03 -3.92
C ASP A 51 -5.49 4.95 -2.93
N GLY A 52 -5.24 4.48 -1.71
CA GLY A 52 -4.49 5.24 -0.72
C GLY A 52 -3.03 5.46 -1.13
N CYS A 53 -2.38 4.42 -1.65
CA CYS A 53 -1.00 4.47 -2.10
C CYS A 53 -0.81 5.43 -3.30
N GLU A 54 -1.69 5.35 -4.30
CA GLU A 54 -1.64 6.22 -5.48
C GLU A 54 -1.91 7.67 -5.10
N GLN A 55 -2.86 7.93 -4.20
CA GLN A 55 -3.13 9.28 -3.68
C GLN A 55 -1.92 9.87 -2.95
N SER A 56 -1.17 9.06 -2.21
CA SER A 56 0.07 9.51 -1.56
C SER A 56 1.19 9.78 -2.58
N GLY A 57 1.11 9.22 -3.78
CA GLY A 57 2.04 9.48 -4.89
C GLY A 57 2.05 10.92 -5.41
N ASP A 58 1.01 11.69 -5.13
CA ASP A 58 0.89 13.09 -5.56
C ASP A 58 1.74 14.06 -4.71
N ASP A 59 2.40 13.59 -3.64
CA ASP A 59 3.26 14.42 -2.79
C ASP A 59 4.48 14.95 -3.56
N ASP A 60 4.71 16.27 -3.52
CA ASP A 60 5.83 16.97 -4.19
C ASP A 60 7.22 16.46 -3.79
N ASP A 61 7.36 15.81 -2.63
CA ASP A 61 8.61 15.25 -2.14
C ASP A 61 8.94 13.85 -2.72
N ILE A 62 8.04 13.26 -3.52
CA ILE A 62 8.29 11.99 -4.21
C ILE A 62 9.04 12.22 -5.54
N GLU A 63 10.06 11.40 -5.82
CA GLU A 63 10.81 11.46 -7.07
C GLU A 63 9.87 11.27 -8.28
N GLN A 64 9.97 12.13 -9.30
CA GLN A 64 9.07 12.10 -10.47
C GLN A 64 9.00 10.73 -11.13
N GLN A 65 10.11 10.00 -11.18
CA GLN A 65 10.17 8.65 -11.75
C GLN A 65 9.31 7.64 -10.96
N VAL A 66 9.17 7.82 -9.65
CA VAL A 66 8.25 7.03 -8.81
C VAL A 66 6.81 7.45 -9.07
N LYS A 67 6.54 8.76 -9.20
CA LYS A 67 5.20 9.28 -9.54
C LYS A 67 4.68 8.74 -10.86
N ASP A 68 5.53 8.76 -11.89
CA ASP A 68 5.20 8.29 -13.24
C ASP A 68 4.85 6.79 -13.26
N ASN A 69 5.33 6.03 -12.27
CA ASN A 69 5.12 4.58 -12.14
C ASN A 69 4.32 4.20 -10.90
N ILE A 70 3.61 5.15 -10.27
CA ILE A 70 3.01 4.95 -8.94
C ILE A 70 2.00 3.79 -8.92
N VAL A 71 1.22 3.61 -10.00
CA VAL A 71 0.25 2.52 -10.13
C VAL A 71 0.94 1.15 -10.04
N GLY A 72 2.08 0.99 -10.73
CA GLY A 72 2.87 -0.24 -10.71
C GLY A 72 3.51 -0.47 -9.35
N VAL A 73 4.11 0.57 -8.77
CA VAL A 73 4.72 0.53 -7.42
C VAL A 73 3.69 0.09 -6.38
N CYS A 74 2.50 0.68 -6.38
CA CYS A 74 1.43 0.37 -5.43
C CYS A 74 0.91 -1.06 -5.61
N LYS A 75 0.73 -1.53 -6.85
CA LYS A 75 0.33 -2.92 -7.09
C LYS A 75 1.40 -3.90 -6.62
N CYS A 76 2.65 -3.70 -7.01
CA CYS A 76 3.77 -4.54 -6.60
C CYS A 76 3.89 -4.61 -5.07
N ALA A 77 3.79 -3.47 -4.38
CA ALA A 77 3.93 -3.42 -2.93
C ALA A 77 2.79 -4.19 -2.24
N PHE A 78 1.56 -4.08 -2.74
CA PHE A 78 0.44 -4.86 -2.22
C PHE A 78 0.64 -6.36 -2.43
N ASP A 79 1.07 -6.78 -3.62
CA ASP A 79 1.31 -8.20 -3.93
C ASP A 79 2.37 -8.79 -3.00
N GLY A 80 3.49 -8.07 -2.79
CA GLY A 80 4.51 -8.49 -1.83
C GLY A 80 4.00 -8.55 -0.39
N ILE A 81 3.22 -7.56 0.05
CA ILE A 81 2.60 -7.56 1.39
C ILE A 81 1.67 -8.77 1.55
N ARG A 82 0.84 -9.08 0.54
CA ARG A 82 -0.10 -10.19 0.56
C ARG A 82 0.59 -11.54 0.60
N GLU A 83 1.70 -11.70 -0.12
CA GLU A 83 2.49 -12.93 -0.12
C GLU A 83 3.24 -13.17 1.20
N THR A 84 3.60 -12.08 1.89
CA THR A 84 4.40 -12.14 3.10
C THR A 84 3.58 -12.17 4.38
N LEU A 85 2.50 -11.39 4.45
CA LEU A 85 1.72 -11.20 5.67
C LEU A 85 0.38 -11.92 5.61
N THR A 86 0.00 -12.52 6.74
CA THR A 86 -1.38 -12.93 6.94
C THR A 86 -2.30 -11.70 6.93
N PHE A 87 -3.56 -11.92 6.58
CA PHE A 87 -4.54 -10.84 6.54
C PHE A 87 -4.74 -10.16 7.92
N GLU A 88 -4.60 -10.90 9.02
CA GLU A 88 -4.67 -10.32 10.37
C GLU A 88 -3.44 -9.46 10.71
N GLU A 89 -2.25 -9.82 10.23
CA GLU A 89 -1.06 -8.97 10.37
C GLU A 89 -1.18 -7.69 9.56
N PHE A 90 -1.68 -7.79 8.32
CA PHE A 90 -2.00 -6.63 7.49
C PHE A 90 -3.00 -5.70 8.19
N LYS A 91 -4.10 -6.24 8.75
CA LYS A 91 -5.08 -5.46 9.53
C LYS A 91 -4.47 -4.78 10.74
N LYS A 92 -3.52 -5.44 11.41
CA LYS A 92 -2.84 -4.84 12.56
C LYS A 92 -2.01 -3.63 12.13
N ILE A 93 -1.25 -3.75 11.04
CA ILE A 93 -0.46 -2.66 10.47
C ILE A 93 -1.38 -1.51 10.01
N ASP A 94 -2.52 -1.82 9.36
CA ASP A 94 -3.57 -0.84 9.00
C ASP A 94 -4.02 -0.04 10.21
N LYS A 95 -4.38 -0.75 11.28
CA LYS A 95 -4.87 -0.12 12.51
C LYS A 95 -3.80 0.74 13.19
N ASP A 96 -2.56 0.27 13.20
CA ASP A 96 -1.45 0.97 13.85
C ASP A 96 -1.12 2.27 13.09
N LEU A 97 -1.05 2.23 11.76
CA LEU A 97 -0.81 3.41 10.92
C LEU A 97 -1.93 4.44 10.98
N ARG A 98 -3.19 4.01 11.06
CA ARG A 98 -4.35 4.91 11.29
C ARG A 98 -4.25 5.65 12.61
N SER A 99 -3.74 4.96 13.64
CA SER A 99 -3.67 5.50 15.01
C SER A 99 -2.45 6.38 15.20
N ASN A 100 -1.35 6.07 14.52
CA ASN A 100 -0.11 6.80 14.54
C ASN A 100 0.55 6.71 13.16
N ILE A 101 0.58 7.81 12.42
CA ILE A 101 1.21 7.85 11.09
C ILE A 101 2.72 7.60 11.11
N ASN A 102 3.34 7.72 12.29
CA ASN A 102 4.73 7.36 12.54
C ASN A 102 4.87 5.96 13.16
N ALA A 103 3.84 5.12 13.09
CA ALA A 103 3.95 3.72 13.51
C ALA A 103 5.03 3.03 12.68
N ASP A 104 5.88 2.27 13.37
CA ASP A 104 7.02 1.62 12.76
C ASP A 104 6.53 0.47 11.88
N LEU A 105 6.67 0.62 10.56
CA LEU A 105 6.52 -0.50 9.64
C LEU A 105 7.60 -1.54 9.94
N SER A 106 7.26 -2.82 9.83
CA SER A 106 8.27 -3.86 9.91
C SER A 106 9.33 -3.66 8.82
N ASP A 107 10.56 -4.05 9.12
CA ASP A 107 11.66 -3.99 8.15
C ASP A 107 11.35 -4.78 6.88
N GLU A 108 10.50 -5.79 7.00
CA GLU A 108 10.04 -6.62 5.89
C GLU A 108 9.11 -5.83 4.94
N VAL A 109 8.11 -5.13 5.47
CA VAL A 109 7.22 -4.27 4.65
C VAL A 109 8.02 -3.14 3.99
N ARG A 110 8.99 -2.56 4.70
CA ARG A 110 9.89 -1.55 4.13
C ARG A 110 10.72 -2.10 2.97
N GLN A 111 11.22 -3.33 3.10
CA GLN A 111 11.99 -3.98 2.05
C GLN A 111 11.14 -4.30 0.82
N ILE A 112 9.90 -4.76 1.02
CA ILE A 112 8.94 -5.01 -0.07
C ILE A 112 8.70 -3.72 -0.87
N VAL A 113 8.32 -2.64 -0.19
CA VAL A 113 8.04 -1.35 -0.83
C VAL A 113 9.26 -0.82 -1.58
N ARG A 114 10.45 -0.91 -0.95
CA ARG A 114 11.70 -0.49 -1.58
C ARG A 114 12.02 -1.31 -2.83
N ALA A 115 11.86 -2.63 -2.78
CA ALA A 115 12.10 -3.50 -3.91
C ALA A 115 11.16 -3.15 -5.08
N CYS A 116 9.89 -2.88 -4.78
CA CYS A 116 8.90 -2.47 -5.78
C CYS A 116 9.22 -1.12 -6.42
N ILE A 117 9.68 -0.14 -5.65
CA ILE A 117 10.15 1.14 -6.21
C ILE A 117 11.31 0.93 -7.17
N LEU A 118 12.31 0.12 -6.77
CA LEU A 118 13.48 -0.13 -7.61
C LEU A 118 13.10 -0.86 -8.91
N SER A 119 12.20 -1.85 -8.81
CA SER A 119 11.71 -2.62 -9.95
C SER A 119 10.86 -1.79 -10.90
N GLU A 120 9.79 -1.16 -10.39
CA GLU A 120 8.76 -0.51 -11.20
C GLU A 120 9.19 0.87 -11.68
N ALA A 121 9.92 1.62 -10.85
CA ALA A 121 10.44 2.91 -11.26
C ALA A 121 11.72 2.76 -12.10
N GLY A 122 12.33 1.57 -12.24
CA GLY A 122 13.57 1.40 -12.99
C GLY A 122 14.77 2.12 -12.36
N LEU A 123 14.81 2.14 -11.03
CA LEU A 123 15.86 2.75 -10.20
C LEU A 123 16.91 1.73 -9.74
N GLY A 124 16.87 0.51 -10.30
CA GLY A 124 17.79 -0.61 -10.03
C GLY A 124 19.16 -0.51 -10.68
#